data_AF-A0A815IZ84-F1
#
_entry.id   AF-A0A815IZ84-F1
#
_cell.length_a   1.000
_cell.length_b   1.000
_cell.length_c   1.000
_cell.angle_alpha   90.00
_cell.angle_beta   90.00
_cell.angle_gamma   90.00
#
_symmetry.space_group_name_H-M   'P 1'
#
loop_
_entity.id
_entity.type
_entity.pdbx_description
1 polymer ?
#
loop_
_entity_poly.entity_id
_entity_poly.type
_entity_poly.pdbx_seq_one_letter_code
_entity_poly.pdbx_strand_id
1 'polypeptide(L)'
;MGCCESSTSDHDSNQSLNSSNTRTTSSQFTTVEILERITFQQLLLYLPNHCQKEIINLPQNKAINALRHHIKAQRHFLQDEYHLSILDELKAIDEFQTLLPNHQTHFVFVQFYDQMISNLIFFGLIQTALGMCQLVLNILLRDTPTDYDAIYKNYLALSQIYRNRKEWRKAILCATKAIETKRLCHITDQDSIRLLENQIDSLKWKMSIDTRERSDKSSIDFSPQEIIEVCTYNPEHELFAFDLSELERKPEKVTESLVTDEMLKEIAGLLLKDLIDERHYTGDSKCRVTIAIAFKLAQMNTSSLSPAMIEAALTILIDRVNDPDTYQDYLTIAMRMSPFNIWYSDEHGIRIFRYQPKPE
;
A
#
# COMPACT_ATOMS: atom_id res chain seq x y z
N MET A 1 58.23 -34.71 -49.78
CA MET A 1 58.54 -33.91 -48.58
C MET A 1 58.11 -34.74 -47.38
N GLY A 2 59.05 -35.49 -46.83
CA GLY A 2 58.93 -36.29 -45.61
C GLY A 2 60.20 -36.07 -44.77
N CYS A 3 60.26 -36.70 -43.60
CA CYS A 3 61.23 -36.55 -42.48
C CYS A 3 60.78 -35.46 -41.47
N CYS A 4 60.72 -35.64 -40.15
CA CYS A 4 61.21 -36.63 -39.17
C CYS A 4 60.28 -36.59 -37.93
N GLU A 5 59.82 -37.72 -37.39
CA GLU A 5 60.39 -38.48 -36.25
C GLU A 5 60.31 -37.83 -34.85
N SER A 6 59.30 -38.31 -34.11
CA SER A 6 59.25 -38.79 -32.71
C SER A 6 60.42 -38.55 -31.74
N SER A 7 60.05 -38.11 -30.53
CA SER A 7 60.69 -38.54 -29.27
C SER A 7 59.71 -38.47 -28.08
N THR A 8 59.73 -39.55 -27.32
CA THR A 8 58.97 -39.94 -26.12
C THR A 8 59.45 -39.29 -24.82
N SER A 9 58.58 -39.11 -23.82
CA SER A 9 58.87 -39.46 -22.41
C SER A 9 57.61 -39.46 -21.53
N ASP A 10 57.37 -40.58 -20.87
CA ASP A 10 56.43 -40.75 -19.75
C ASP A 10 56.91 -39.97 -18.51
N HIS A 11 55.97 -39.42 -17.74
CA HIS A 11 56.03 -39.41 -16.28
C HIS A 11 54.68 -39.11 -15.63
N ASP A 12 54.22 -40.07 -14.83
CA ASP A 12 53.16 -39.96 -13.83
C ASP A 12 53.36 -38.77 -12.88
N SER A 13 52.30 -38.03 -12.55
CA SER A 13 51.92 -37.80 -11.14
C SER A 13 50.53 -37.17 -11.00
N ASN A 14 49.70 -37.85 -10.21
CA ASN A 14 48.57 -37.29 -9.47
C ASN A 14 48.85 -35.88 -8.94
N GLN A 15 47.89 -34.96 -9.08
CA GLN A 15 47.44 -34.12 -7.97
C GLN A 15 46.17 -33.31 -8.30
N SER A 16 45.18 -33.53 -7.43
CA SER A 16 44.36 -32.49 -6.81
C SER A 16 43.31 -31.77 -7.67
N LEU A 17 42.10 -32.32 -7.60
CA LEU A 17 40.85 -31.55 -7.61
C LEU A 17 40.98 -30.29 -6.74
N ASN A 18 41.09 -29.13 -7.37
CA ASN A 18 40.77 -27.86 -6.73
C ASN A 18 39.45 -27.36 -7.31
N SER A 19 38.36 -27.92 -6.77
CA SER A 19 37.06 -27.30 -6.75
C SER A 19 37.19 -25.96 -6.00
N SER A 20 37.37 -24.89 -6.78
CA SER A 20 37.29 -23.52 -6.28
C SER A 20 35.83 -23.26 -5.93
N ASN A 21 35.44 -23.71 -4.73
CA ASN A 21 34.22 -23.27 -4.05
C ASN A 21 34.35 -21.76 -3.81
N THR A 22 33.95 -20.97 -4.80
CA THR A 22 33.48 -19.61 -4.57
C THR A 22 32.21 -19.74 -3.73
N ARG A 23 32.38 -19.86 -2.42
CA ARG A 23 31.36 -19.49 -1.45
C ARG A 23 31.02 -18.04 -1.75
N THR A 24 29.97 -17.83 -2.53
CA THR A 24 29.17 -16.61 -2.50
C THR A 24 28.80 -16.42 -1.04
N THR A 25 29.52 -15.52 -0.37
CA THR A 25 29.14 -15.01 0.93
C THR A 25 27.73 -14.47 0.76
N SER A 26 26.76 -15.22 1.28
CA SER A 26 25.41 -14.75 1.52
C SER A 26 25.54 -13.45 2.29
N SER A 27 25.40 -12.34 1.57
CA SER A 27 25.40 -10.99 2.14
C SER A 27 24.20 -10.95 3.07
N GLN A 28 24.46 -10.96 4.38
CA GLN A 28 23.43 -10.78 5.39
C GLN A 28 22.82 -9.39 5.14
N PHE A 29 21.59 -9.36 4.62
CA PHE A 29 20.84 -8.12 4.45
C PHE A 29 20.64 -7.47 5.82
N THR A 30 20.83 -6.17 5.89
CA THR A 30 20.46 -5.41 7.09
C THR A 30 18.92 -5.42 7.24
N THR A 31 18.42 -5.33 8.47
CA THR A 31 16.96 -5.25 8.74
C THR A 31 16.28 -4.13 7.95
N VAL A 32 17.00 -3.03 7.71
CA VAL A 32 16.55 -1.88 6.92
C VAL A 32 16.37 -2.24 5.45
N GLU A 33 17.31 -2.98 4.84
CA GLU A 33 17.21 -3.43 3.45
C GLU A 33 16.07 -4.44 3.24
N ILE A 34 15.79 -5.28 4.23
CA ILE A 34 14.66 -6.22 4.20
C ILE A 34 13.34 -5.44 4.18
N LEU A 35 13.19 -4.47 5.09
CA LEU A 35 11.97 -3.66 5.18
C LEU A 35 11.70 -2.88 3.88
N GLU A 36 12.74 -2.34 3.28
CA GLU A 36 12.64 -1.59 2.01
C GLU A 36 12.25 -2.47 0.83
N ARG A 37 12.76 -3.70 0.77
CA ARG A 37 12.32 -4.68 -0.24
C ARG A 37 10.87 -5.08 -0.04
N ILE A 38 10.43 -5.22 1.21
CA ILE A 38 9.02 -5.47 1.54
C ILE A 38 8.17 -4.28 1.08
N THR A 39 8.57 -3.04 1.35
CA THR A 39 7.81 -1.86 0.89
C THR A 39 7.77 -1.78 -0.64
N PHE A 40 8.86 -2.11 -1.33
CA PHE A 40 8.87 -2.18 -2.79
C PHE A 40 7.94 -3.28 -3.34
N GLN A 41 7.91 -4.45 -2.69
CA GLN A 41 6.96 -5.52 -3.06
C GLN A 41 5.51 -5.10 -2.79
N GLN A 42 5.24 -4.44 -1.67
CA GLN A 42 3.92 -3.90 -1.35
C GLN A 42 3.48 -2.88 -2.39
N LEU A 43 4.37 -1.97 -2.82
CA LEU A 43 4.09 -1.07 -3.92
C LEU A 43 3.60 -1.86 -5.14
N LEU A 44 4.35 -2.89 -5.57
CA LEU A 44 3.99 -3.70 -6.73
C LEU A 44 2.59 -4.34 -6.59
N LEU A 45 2.23 -4.81 -5.40
CA LEU A 45 0.92 -5.39 -5.12
C LEU A 45 -0.23 -4.38 -5.24
N TYR A 46 0.02 -3.10 -4.99
CA TYR A 46 -0.97 -2.03 -5.16
C TYR A 46 -1.10 -1.53 -6.61
N LEU A 47 -0.15 -1.87 -7.48
CA LEU A 47 -0.20 -1.47 -8.88
C LEU A 47 -1.09 -2.44 -9.68
N PRO A 48 -1.86 -1.93 -10.65
CA PRO A 48 -2.50 -2.75 -11.66
C PRO A 48 -1.50 -3.64 -12.39
N ASN A 49 -1.91 -4.86 -12.73
CA ASN A 49 -1.02 -5.86 -13.35
C ASN A 49 -0.33 -5.33 -14.62
N HIS A 50 -0.99 -4.48 -15.41
CA HIS A 50 -0.39 -3.89 -16.61
C HIS A 50 0.71 -2.87 -16.29
N CYS A 51 0.67 -2.22 -15.14
CA CYS A 51 1.66 -1.25 -14.67
C CYS A 51 2.87 -1.90 -13.96
N GLN A 52 2.70 -3.10 -13.39
CA GLN A 52 3.76 -3.74 -12.59
C GLN A 52 5.02 -4.05 -13.41
N LYS A 53 4.88 -4.47 -14.67
CA LYS A 53 6.02 -4.86 -15.51
C LYS A 53 7.03 -3.72 -15.70
N GLU A 54 6.54 -2.50 -15.86
CA GLU A 54 7.39 -1.31 -16.02
C GLU A 54 8.20 -1.05 -14.75
N ILE A 55 7.57 -1.21 -13.57
CA ILE A 55 8.24 -1.01 -12.27
C ILE A 55 9.23 -2.13 -11.94
N ILE A 56 8.91 -3.39 -12.25
CA ILE A 56 9.80 -4.54 -12.00
C ILE A 56 11.12 -4.40 -12.77
N ASN A 57 11.08 -3.81 -13.97
CA ASN A 57 12.25 -3.63 -14.82
C ASN A 57 13.11 -2.42 -14.45
N LEU A 58 12.68 -1.61 -13.47
CA LEU A 58 13.48 -0.48 -13.00
C LEU A 58 14.71 -0.95 -12.20
N PRO A 59 15.80 -0.15 -12.18
CA PRO A 59 16.90 -0.38 -11.26
C PRO A 59 16.40 -0.35 -9.80
N GLN A 60 16.27 -1.53 -9.17
CA GLN A 60 15.61 -1.69 -7.86
C GLN A 60 16.15 -0.75 -6.80
N ASN A 61 17.48 -0.58 -6.70
CA ASN A 61 18.08 0.32 -5.72
C ASN A 61 17.63 1.79 -5.89
N LYS A 62 17.41 2.23 -7.13
CA LYS A 62 16.91 3.59 -7.39
C LYS A 62 15.43 3.72 -7.08
N ALA A 63 14.62 2.72 -7.45
CA ALA A 63 13.19 2.72 -7.12
C ALA A 63 12.95 2.65 -5.61
N ILE A 64 13.76 1.87 -4.88
CA ILE A 64 13.77 1.82 -3.42
C ILE A 64 14.15 3.17 -2.82
N ASN A 65 15.15 3.87 -3.36
CA ASN A 65 15.50 5.21 -2.90
C ASN A 65 14.36 6.22 -3.05
N ALA A 66 13.67 6.20 -4.19
CA ALA A 66 12.50 7.05 -4.40
C ALA A 66 11.38 6.71 -3.41
N LEU A 67 11.14 5.42 -3.15
CA LEU A 67 10.19 4.96 -2.14
C LEU A 67 10.56 5.39 -0.71
N ARG A 68 11.85 5.43 -0.36
CA ARG A 68 12.29 5.93 0.95
C ARG A 68 11.84 7.37 1.17
N HIS A 69 11.86 8.20 0.13
CA HIS A 69 11.35 9.56 0.21
C HIS A 69 9.83 9.58 0.44
N HIS A 70 9.06 8.77 -0.27
CA HIS A 70 7.62 8.65 -0.03
C HIS A 70 7.28 8.21 1.41
N ILE A 71 7.99 7.20 1.94
CA ILE A 71 7.78 6.73 3.33
C ILE A 71 8.11 7.84 4.35
N LYS A 72 9.17 8.62 4.10
CA LYS A 72 9.49 9.79 4.95
C LYS A 72 8.40 10.85 4.84
N ALA A 73 7.88 11.10 3.65
CA ALA A 73 6.80 12.05 3.43
C ALA A 73 5.53 11.67 4.21
N GLN A 74 5.16 10.39 4.22
CA GLN A 74 4.06 9.86 5.04
C GLN A 74 4.33 10.03 6.54
N ARG A 75 5.56 9.78 7.00
CA ARG A 75 5.92 9.97 8.41
C ARG A 75 5.80 11.43 8.83
N HIS A 76 6.37 12.35 8.05
CA HIS A 76 6.25 13.79 8.31
C HIS A 76 4.78 14.24 8.32
N PHE A 77 3.95 13.68 7.43
CA PHE A 77 2.50 13.96 7.44
C PHE A 77 1.83 13.57 8.77
N LEU A 78 2.14 12.38 9.28
CA LEU A 78 1.60 11.89 10.56
C LEU A 78 2.11 12.69 11.76
N GLN A 79 3.22 13.40 11.61
CA GLN A 79 3.82 14.27 12.63
C GLN A 79 3.38 15.75 12.47
N ASP A 80 2.40 16.02 11.59
CA ASP A 80 1.95 17.37 11.22
C ASP A 80 3.06 18.27 10.62
N GLU A 81 4.14 17.67 10.14
CA GLU A 81 5.26 18.33 9.46
C GLU A 81 4.98 18.45 7.94
N TYR A 82 3.83 19.02 7.59
CA TYR A 82 3.30 18.99 6.21
C TYR A 82 4.24 19.57 5.13
N HIS A 83 5.07 20.55 5.49
CA HIS A 83 6.05 21.13 4.57
C HIS A 83 7.18 20.14 4.23
N LEU A 84 7.68 19.39 5.22
CA LEU A 84 8.67 18.33 4.99
C LEU A 84 8.05 17.15 4.23
N SER A 85 6.77 16.86 4.51
CA SER A 85 5.99 15.88 3.74
C SER A 85 5.98 16.21 2.25
N ILE A 86 5.63 17.46 1.88
CA ILE A 86 5.66 17.91 0.48
C ILE A 86 7.06 17.79 -0.13
N LEU A 87 8.10 18.22 0.59
CA LEU A 87 9.48 18.21 0.09
C LEU A 87 9.99 16.81 -0.22
N ASP A 88 9.71 15.84 0.65
CA ASP A 88 10.10 14.45 0.39
C ASP A 88 9.22 13.81 -0.70
N GLU A 89 7.93 14.14 -0.80
CA GLU A 89 7.06 13.63 -1.86
C GLU A 89 7.51 14.12 -3.24
N LEU A 90 7.89 15.39 -3.36
CA LEU A 90 8.48 15.93 -4.59
C LEU A 90 9.76 15.21 -5.00
N LYS A 91 10.63 14.89 -4.04
CA LYS A 91 11.85 14.10 -4.32
C LYS A 91 11.52 12.69 -4.80
N ALA A 92 10.55 12.04 -4.18
CA ALA A 92 10.09 10.71 -4.61
C ALA A 92 9.57 10.74 -6.05
N ILE A 93 8.77 11.76 -6.39
CA ILE A 93 8.24 11.97 -7.74
C ILE A 93 9.37 12.25 -8.73
N ASP A 94 10.27 13.19 -8.43
CA ASP A 94 11.40 13.54 -9.30
C ASP A 94 12.26 12.31 -9.60
N GLU A 95 12.60 11.53 -8.57
CA GLU A 95 13.37 10.30 -8.74
C GLU A 95 12.62 9.27 -9.59
N PHE A 96 11.33 9.01 -9.33
CA PHE A 96 10.55 8.09 -10.15
C PHE A 96 10.38 8.59 -11.59
N GLN A 97 10.25 9.89 -11.82
CA GLN A 97 10.18 10.47 -13.17
C GLN A 97 11.49 10.30 -13.93
N THR A 98 12.65 10.34 -13.27
CA THR A 98 13.92 10.01 -13.94
C THR A 98 14.01 8.55 -14.36
N LEU A 99 13.31 7.65 -13.65
CA LEU A 99 13.24 6.23 -13.96
C LEU A 99 12.16 5.92 -15.00
N LEU A 100 11.12 6.74 -15.08
CA LEU A 100 9.95 6.60 -15.96
C LEU A 100 9.68 7.90 -16.76
N PRO A 101 10.64 8.38 -17.57
CA PRO A 101 10.58 9.74 -18.16
C PRO A 101 9.40 9.95 -19.11
N ASN A 102 8.89 8.87 -19.72
CA ASN A 102 7.77 8.94 -20.66
C ASN A 102 6.42 8.64 -19.98
N HIS A 103 6.37 8.47 -18.67
CA HIS A 103 5.19 7.98 -17.96
C HIS A 103 4.80 8.89 -16.80
N GLN A 104 4.73 10.20 -17.05
CA GLN A 104 4.27 11.20 -16.06
C GLN A 104 2.86 10.90 -15.50
N THR A 105 2.09 10.12 -16.25
CA THR A 105 0.76 9.64 -15.86
C THR A 105 0.77 8.17 -15.40
N HIS A 106 1.91 7.57 -15.07
CA HIS A 106 1.96 6.18 -14.62
C HIS A 106 1.18 6.01 -13.30
N PHE A 107 0.53 4.86 -13.13
CA PHE A 107 -0.28 4.59 -11.94
C PHE A 107 0.50 4.70 -10.63
N VAL A 108 1.81 4.42 -10.63
CA VAL A 108 2.68 4.55 -9.45
C VAL A 108 2.64 5.93 -8.81
N PHE A 109 2.37 6.98 -9.60
CA PHE A 109 2.33 8.34 -9.09
C PHE A 109 1.03 8.67 -8.36
N VAL A 110 -0.03 7.85 -8.46
CA VAL A 110 -1.32 8.08 -7.79
C VAL A 110 -1.14 8.26 -6.28
N GLN A 111 -0.44 7.33 -5.63
CA GLN A 111 -0.18 7.40 -4.18
C GLN A 111 0.63 8.64 -3.77
N PHE A 112 1.56 9.08 -4.62
CA PHE A 112 2.40 10.25 -4.35
C PHE A 112 1.57 11.53 -4.45
N TYR A 113 0.80 11.64 -5.52
CA TYR A 113 -0.08 12.77 -5.77
C TYR A 113 -1.23 12.86 -4.74
N ASP A 114 -1.85 11.74 -4.35
CA ASP A 114 -2.91 11.73 -3.32
C ASP A 114 -2.39 12.28 -1.98
N GLN A 115 -1.17 11.91 -1.59
CA GLN A 115 -0.52 12.43 -0.39
C GLN A 115 -0.28 13.95 -0.51
N MET A 116 0.18 14.43 -1.67
CA MET A 116 0.40 15.86 -1.92
C MET A 116 -0.90 16.66 -1.94
N ILE A 117 -1.98 16.17 -2.55
CA ILE A 117 -3.25 16.89 -2.70
C ILE A 117 -3.76 17.38 -1.34
N SER A 118 -3.74 16.50 -0.33
CA SER A 118 -4.18 16.83 1.03
C SER A 118 -3.34 17.96 1.63
N ASN A 119 -2.02 17.87 1.51
CA ASN A 119 -1.09 18.92 1.98
C ASN A 119 -1.27 20.25 1.25
N LEU A 120 -1.45 20.21 -0.08
CA LEU A 120 -1.64 21.41 -0.90
C LEU A 120 -2.94 22.14 -0.57
N ILE A 121 -4.02 21.40 -0.31
CA ILE A 121 -5.28 21.97 0.17
C ILE A 121 -5.08 22.67 1.51
N PHE A 122 -4.36 22.04 2.45
CA PHE A 122 -4.07 22.60 3.77
C PHE A 122 -3.30 23.93 3.68
N PHE A 123 -2.29 24.00 2.81
CA PHE A 123 -1.53 25.25 2.57
C PHE A 123 -2.25 26.28 1.69
N GLY A 124 -3.47 26.00 1.24
CA GLY A 124 -4.23 26.92 0.39
C GLY A 124 -3.70 27.02 -1.06
N LEU A 125 -2.86 26.09 -1.50
CA LEU A 125 -2.36 25.98 -2.88
C LEU A 125 -3.41 25.32 -3.79
N ILE A 126 -4.61 25.91 -3.81
CA ILE A 126 -5.83 25.30 -4.36
C ILE A 126 -5.72 25.02 -5.87
N GLN A 127 -5.05 25.88 -6.63
CA GLN A 127 -4.89 25.68 -8.08
C GLN A 127 -3.99 24.47 -8.40
N THR A 128 -2.90 24.29 -7.64
CA THR A 128 -1.99 23.15 -7.80
C THR A 128 -2.68 21.85 -7.38
N ALA A 129 -3.40 21.88 -6.25
CA ALA A 129 -4.19 20.75 -5.79
C ALA A 129 -5.24 20.33 -6.82
N LEU A 130 -5.90 21.30 -7.48
CA LEU A 130 -6.88 21.01 -8.53
C LEU A 130 -6.27 20.23 -9.69
N GLY A 131 -5.18 20.73 -10.28
CA GLY A 131 -4.54 20.08 -11.42
C GLY A 131 -4.05 18.67 -11.09
N MET A 132 -3.51 18.49 -9.87
CA MET A 132 -3.04 17.19 -9.40
C MET A 132 -4.18 16.20 -9.15
N CYS A 133 -5.27 16.64 -8.54
CA CYS A 133 -6.44 15.78 -8.31
C CYS A 133 -7.15 15.38 -9.62
N GLN A 134 -7.21 16.29 -10.60
CA GLN A 134 -7.69 15.97 -11.95
C GLN A 134 -6.79 14.92 -12.64
N LEU A 135 -5.47 15.06 -12.50
CA LEU A 135 -4.51 14.10 -13.03
C LEU A 135 -4.70 12.71 -12.39
N VAL A 136 -4.78 12.63 -11.07
CA VAL A 136 -5.01 11.36 -10.36
C VAL A 136 -6.31 10.71 -10.79
N LEU A 137 -7.40 11.48 -10.82
CA LEU A 137 -8.70 10.97 -11.25
C LEU A 137 -8.65 10.40 -12.68
N ASN A 138 -7.95 11.08 -13.60
CA ASN A 138 -7.77 10.59 -14.97
C ASN A 138 -6.99 9.27 -15.00
N ILE A 139 -5.95 9.13 -14.17
CA ILE A 139 -5.17 7.89 -14.07
C ILE A 139 -6.04 6.76 -13.50
N LEU A 140 -6.76 7.01 -12.40
CA LEU A 140 -7.64 6.02 -11.77
C LEU A 140 -8.74 5.54 -12.73
N LEU A 141 -9.39 6.46 -13.46
CA LEU A 141 -10.43 6.10 -14.42
C LEU A 141 -9.90 5.30 -15.63
N ARG A 142 -8.62 5.49 -15.98
CA ARG A 142 -7.97 4.75 -17.07
C ARG A 142 -7.53 3.36 -16.63
N ASP A 143 -6.81 3.28 -15.50
CA ASP A 143 -6.07 2.09 -15.11
C ASP A 143 -6.81 1.21 -14.09
N THR A 144 -7.71 1.80 -13.29
CA THR A 144 -8.49 1.11 -12.25
C THR A 144 -9.94 1.62 -12.19
N PRO A 145 -10.71 1.52 -13.29
CA PRO A 145 -12.06 2.09 -13.36
C PRO A 145 -13.06 1.50 -12.35
N THR A 146 -12.74 0.33 -11.77
CA THR A 146 -13.54 -0.36 -10.76
C THR A 146 -13.06 -0.11 -9.33
N ASP A 147 -11.97 0.63 -9.12
CA ASP A 147 -11.57 1.08 -7.77
C ASP A 147 -12.42 2.27 -7.34
N TYR A 148 -13.68 1.96 -7.03
CA TYR A 148 -14.68 2.95 -6.65
C TYR A 148 -14.29 3.70 -5.37
N ASP A 149 -13.51 3.11 -4.46
CA ASP A 149 -13.12 3.80 -3.22
C ASP A 149 -12.06 4.88 -3.49
N ALA A 150 -11.06 4.59 -4.34
CA ALA A 150 -10.08 5.60 -4.76
C ALA A 150 -10.72 6.71 -5.61
N ILE A 151 -11.57 6.34 -6.57
CA ILE A 151 -12.29 7.29 -7.44
C ILE A 151 -13.21 8.19 -6.60
N TYR A 152 -13.94 7.62 -5.64
CA TYR A 152 -14.79 8.35 -4.70
C TYR A 152 -14.02 9.44 -3.94
N LYS A 153 -12.87 9.08 -3.34
CA LYS A 153 -12.04 10.02 -2.57
C LYS A 153 -11.58 11.18 -3.43
N ASN A 154 -11.19 10.92 -4.67
CA ASN A 154 -10.75 11.96 -5.60
C ASN A 154 -11.91 12.88 -6.03
N TYR A 155 -13.12 12.36 -6.27
CA TYR A 155 -14.29 13.22 -6.48
C TYR A 155 -14.63 14.08 -5.25
N LEU A 156 -14.49 13.52 -4.04
CA LEU A 156 -14.67 14.27 -2.80
C LEU A 156 -13.63 15.39 -2.66
N ALA A 157 -12.35 15.11 -2.93
CA ALA A 157 -11.29 16.11 -2.94
C ALA A 157 -11.56 17.23 -3.95
N LEU A 158 -11.97 16.90 -5.19
CA LEU A 158 -12.39 17.91 -6.17
C LEU A 158 -13.55 18.76 -5.67
N SER A 159 -14.55 18.16 -5.02
CA SER A 159 -15.66 18.92 -4.44
C SER A 159 -15.17 19.96 -3.41
N GLN A 160 -14.25 19.58 -2.53
CA GLN A 160 -13.64 20.48 -1.56
C GLN A 160 -12.82 21.59 -2.21
N ILE A 161 -12.03 21.26 -3.24
CA ILE A 161 -11.24 22.23 -4.01
C ILE A 161 -12.14 23.27 -4.69
N TYR A 162 -13.20 22.83 -5.40
CA TYR A 162 -14.16 23.76 -6.02
C TYR A 162 -14.94 24.57 -5.00
N ARG A 163 -15.27 23.98 -3.85
CA ARG A 163 -15.86 24.70 -2.71
C ARG A 163 -14.94 25.83 -2.24
N ASN A 164 -13.63 25.58 -2.11
CA ASN A 164 -12.66 26.60 -1.70
C ASN A 164 -12.52 27.73 -2.75
N ARG A 165 -12.71 27.41 -4.04
CA ARG A 165 -12.79 28.39 -5.13
C ARG A 165 -14.14 29.12 -5.24
N LYS A 166 -15.13 28.77 -4.41
CA LYS A 166 -16.52 29.24 -4.51
C LYS A 166 -17.18 28.89 -5.85
N GLU A 167 -16.73 27.82 -6.51
CA GLU A 167 -17.32 27.30 -7.74
C GLU A 167 -18.42 26.28 -7.39
N TRP A 168 -19.50 26.77 -6.78
CA TRP A 168 -20.51 25.94 -6.11
C TRP A 168 -21.13 24.87 -7.01
N ARG A 169 -21.42 25.19 -8.28
CA ARG A 169 -21.99 24.23 -9.23
C ARG A 169 -21.05 23.04 -9.48
N LYS A 170 -19.75 23.31 -9.67
CA LYS A 170 -18.73 22.27 -9.87
C LYS A 170 -18.52 21.47 -8.59
N ALA A 171 -18.51 22.14 -7.43
CA ALA A 171 -18.44 21.48 -6.13
C ALA A 171 -19.60 20.50 -5.90
N ILE A 172 -20.83 20.91 -6.21
CA ILE A 172 -22.03 20.06 -6.12
C ILE A 172 -21.92 18.87 -7.07
N LEU A 173 -21.56 19.12 -8.34
CA LEU A 173 -21.41 18.06 -9.34
C LEU A 173 -20.39 16.99 -8.88
N CYS A 174 -19.23 17.41 -8.39
CA CYS A 174 -18.23 16.49 -7.88
C CYS A 174 -18.71 15.72 -6.64
N ALA A 175 -19.44 16.37 -5.70
CA ALA A 175 -20.01 15.68 -4.55
C ALA A 175 -21.09 14.66 -4.96
N THR A 176 -21.92 14.97 -5.96
CA THR A 176 -22.89 14.02 -6.51
C THR A 176 -22.18 12.81 -7.12
N LYS A 177 -21.15 13.02 -7.94
CA LYS A 177 -20.33 11.92 -8.49
C LYS A 177 -19.65 11.10 -7.38
N ALA A 178 -19.21 11.73 -6.29
CA ALA A 178 -18.65 11.04 -5.15
C ALA A 178 -19.70 10.10 -4.51
N ILE A 179 -20.95 10.55 -4.30
CA ILE A 179 -22.05 9.72 -3.78
C ILE A 179 -22.35 8.56 -4.73
N GLU A 180 -22.51 8.85 -6.03
CA GLU A 180 -22.78 7.82 -7.05
C GLU A 180 -21.68 6.75 -7.04
N THR A 181 -20.42 7.15 -6.99
CA THR A 181 -19.28 6.23 -6.92
C THR A 181 -19.29 5.45 -5.60
N LYS A 182 -19.55 6.10 -4.47
CA LYS A 182 -19.56 5.44 -3.15
C LYS A 182 -20.64 4.36 -3.04
N ARG A 183 -21.76 4.52 -3.74
CA ARG A 183 -22.82 3.50 -3.85
C ARG A 183 -22.40 2.26 -4.66
N LEU A 184 -21.35 2.36 -5.46
CA LEU A 184 -20.77 1.23 -6.21
C LEU A 184 -19.69 0.50 -5.41
N CYS A 185 -19.22 1.05 -4.28
CA CYS A 185 -18.27 0.36 -3.40
C CYS A 185 -18.88 -0.91 -2.78
N HIS A 186 -18.05 -1.95 -2.65
CA HIS A 186 -18.42 -3.23 -2.03
C HIS A 186 -19.03 -3.07 -0.62
N ILE A 187 -18.55 -2.07 0.13
CA ILE A 187 -19.12 -1.67 1.42
C ILE A 187 -19.73 -0.28 1.25
N THR A 188 -21.05 -0.26 1.13
CA THR A 188 -21.80 1.00 1.08
C THR A 188 -21.97 1.54 2.50
N ASP A 189 -21.18 2.55 2.84
CA ASP A 189 -21.32 3.28 4.10
C ASP A 189 -22.39 4.37 3.97
N GLN A 190 -23.58 4.08 4.51
CA GLN A 190 -24.73 4.99 4.48
C GLN A 190 -24.49 6.28 5.29
N ASP A 191 -23.67 6.24 6.33
CA ASP A 191 -23.35 7.44 7.11
C ASP A 191 -22.46 8.40 6.30
N SER A 192 -21.47 7.86 5.58
CA SER A 192 -20.67 8.64 4.63
C SER A 192 -21.52 9.25 3.52
N ILE A 193 -22.49 8.50 2.95
CA ILE A 193 -23.39 9.02 1.93
C ILE A 193 -24.24 10.17 2.49
N ARG A 194 -24.85 9.98 3.68
CA ARG A 194 -25.66 11.02 4.32
C ARG A 194 -24.85 12.28 4.62
N LEU A 195 -23.58 12.14 5.01
CA LEU A 195 -22.68 13.27 5.23
C LEU A 195 -22.48 14.09 3.94
N LEU A 196 -22.28 13.42 2.80
CA LEU A 196 -22.13 14.08 1.50
C LEU A 196 -23.42 14.74 1.03
N GLU A 197 -24.58 14.12 1.27
CA GLU A 197 -25.88 14.70 0.97
C GLU A 197 -26.09 16.01 1.75
N ASN A 198 -25.78 16.01 3.06
CA ASN A 198 -25.79 17.22 3.88
C ASN A 198 -24.80 18.29 3.37
N GLN A 199 -23.63 17.88 2.88
CA GLN A 199 -22.67 18.80 2.27
C GLN A 199 -23.21 19.43 0.99
N ILE A 200 -23.88 18.65 0.13
CA ILE A 200 -24.54 19.15 -1.09
C ILE A 200 -25.60 20.20 -0.72
N ASP A 201 -26.42 19.94 0.28
CA ASP A 201 -27.46 20.89 0.69
C ASP A 201 -26.85 22.18 1.25
N SER A 202 -25.76 22.08 2.02
CA SER A 202 -24.98 23.25 2.45
C SER A 202 -24.41 24.03 1.27
N LEU A 203 -23.89 23.35 0.24
CA LEU A 203 -23.36 24.00 -0.98
C LEU A 203 -24.47 24.68 -1.79
N LYS A 204 -25.65 24.06 -1.91
CA LYS A 204 -26.82 24.66 -2.58
C LYS A 204 -27.28 25.92 -1.84
N TRP A 205 -27.32 25.89 -0.52
CA TRP A 205 -27.65 27.05 0.30
C TRP A 205 -26.66 28.20 0.07
N LYS A 206 -25.35 27.92 0.10
CA LYS A 206 -24.31 28.93 -0.19
C LYS A 206 -24.44 29.51 -1.61
N MET A 207 -24.67 28.65 -2.60
CA MET A 207 -24.91 29.09 -3.98
C MET A 207 -26.09 30.06 -4.08
N SER A 208 -27.18 29.82 -3.33
CA SER A 208 -28.35 30.68 -3.33
C SER A 208 -28.08 32.07 -2.73
N ILE A 209 -27.23 32.13 -1.70
CA ILE A 209 -26.80 33.40 -1.08
C ILE A 209 -25.91 34.19 -2.04
N ASP A 210 -24.87 33.56 -2.59
CA ASP A 210 -23.96 34.19 -3.55
C ASP A 210 -24.70 34.71 -4.79
N THR A 211 -25.75 34.01 -5.25
CA THR A 211 -26.57 34.46 -6.38
C THR A 211 -27.37 35.71 -6.04
N ARG A 212 -27.94 35.80 -4.82
CA ARG A 212 -28.65 36.99 -4.34
C ARG A 212 -27.73 38.20 -4.19
N GLU A 213 -26.52 37.99 -3.66
CA GLU A 213 -25.52 39.06 -3.52
C GLU A 213 -24.99 39.56 -4.88
N ARG A 214 -24.95 38.70 -5.91
CA ARG A 214 -24.57 39.08 -7.27
C ARG A 214 -25.71 39.72 -8.06
N SER A 215 -26.98 39.39 -7.79
CA SER A 215 -28.11 40.09 -8.42
C SER A 215 -28.21 41.57 -8.02
N ASP A 216 -27.62 41.94 -6.87
CA ASP A 216 -27.46 43.34 -6.46
C ASP A 216 -26.26 44.06 -7.14
N LYS A 217 -25.47 43.34 -7.94
CA LYS A 217 -24.30 43.86 -8.68
C LYS A 217 -24.25 43.28 -10.10
N SER A 218 -25.13 43.77 -10.97
CA SER A 218 -25.13 43.66 -12.45
C SER A 218 -24.97 42.26 -13.08
N SER A 219 -25.93 41.93 -13.93
CA SER A 219 -26.07 40.71 -14.74
C SER A 219 -24.81 40.26 -15.47
N ILE A 220 -24.35 39.04 -15.17
CA ILE A 220 -23.52 38.24 -16.09
C ILE A 220 -24.30 36.95 -16.38
N ASP A 221 -24.56 36.76 -17.67
CA ASP A 221 -25.23 35.62 -18.26
C ASP A 221 -24.29 34.40 -18.25
N PHE A 222 -24.78 33.23 -17.85
CA PHE A 222 -23.99 32.00 -17.85
C PHE A 222 -24.78 30.86 -18.50
N SER A 223 -24.26 30.38 -19.64
CA SER A 223 -24.82 29.26 -20.39
C SER A 223 -24.55 27.91 -19.70
N PRO A 224 -25.39 26.87 -19.92
CA PRO A 224 -25.37 25.62 -19.15
C PRO A 224 -24.40 24.53 -19.65
N GLN A 225 -23.38 24.84 -20.45
CA GLN A 225 -22.56 23.82 -21.11
C GLN A 225 -21.06 23.97 -20.79
N GLU A 226 -20.66 23.62 -19.57
CA GLU A 226 -19.29 23.19 -19.28
C GLU A 226 -19.33 21.71 -18.89
N ILE A 227 -19.30 20.85 -19.91
CA ILE A 227 -19.00 19.43 -19.75
C ILE A 227 -17.58 19.35 -19.20
N ILE A 228 -17.38 18.71 -18.05
CA ILE A 228 -16.04 18.28 -17.65
C ILE A 228 -15.66 17.18 -18.66
N GLU A 229 -14.84 17.51 -19.66
CA GLU A 229 -14.23 16.55 -20.59
C GLU A 229 -13.31 15.61 -19.80
N VAL A 230 -13.91 14.58 -19.19
CA VAL A 230 -13.19 13.37 -18.80
C VAL A 230 -13.40 12.40 -19.96
N CYS A 231 -12.34 12.17 -20.73
CA CYS A 231 -12.34 11.35 -21.93
C CYS A 231 -12.95 9.97 -21.68
N THR A 232 -13.87 9.57 -22.56
CA THR A 232 -14.48 8.24 -22.64
C THR A 232 -13.43 7.18 -22.99
N TYR A 233 -13.38 6.07 -22.24
CA TYR A 233 -12.51 4.90 -22.50
C TYR A 233 -13.31 3.61 -22.71
N ASN A 234 -12.69 2.69 -23.45
CA ASN A 234 -13.23 1.54 -24.20
C ASN A 234 -13.09 0.22 -23.41
N PRO A 235 -14.08 -0.71 -23.38
CA PRO A 235 -14.13 -1.82 -22.42
C PRO A 235 -13.42 -3.13 -22.84
N GLU A 236 -12.64 -3.15 -23.91
CA GLU A 236 -12.15 -4.41 -24.47
C GLU A 236 -10.72 -4.77 -24.01
N HIS A 237 -10.55 -5.31 -22.79
CA HIS A 237 -9.42 -6.21 -22.49
C HIS A 237 -9.78 -7.18 -21.35
N GLU A 238 -9.99 -8.45 -21.72
CA GLU A 238 -10.25 -9.56 -20.80
C GLU A 238 -9.02 -9.95 -19.95
N LEU A 239 -9.34 -10.37 -18.72
CA LEU A 239 -8.46 -10.67 -17.59
C LEU A 239 -7.67 -11.98 -17.74
N PHE A 240 -6.42 -12.00 -17.28
CA PHE A 240 -5.75 -13.21 -16.79
C PHE A 240 -6.11 -13.43 -15.31
N ALA A 241 -6.45 -14.67 -14.95
CA ALA A 241 -6.81 -15.05 -13.58
C ALA A 241 -5.57 -15.11 -12.66
N PHE A 242 -5.68 -14.49 -11.49
CA PHE A 242 -4.74 -14.54 -10.37
C PHE A 242 -5.29 -15.52 -9.32
N ASP A 243 -4.44 -16.39 -8.78
CA ASP A 243 -4.87 -17.46 -7.88
C ASP A 243 -5.00 -16.97 -6.43
N LEU A 244 -6.15 -16.37 -6.12
CA LEU A 244 -6.56 -15.95 -4.77
C LEU A 244 -6.62 -17.12 -3.77
N SER A 245 -6.62 -18.38 -4.23
CA SER A 245 -6.76 -19.53 -3.35
C SER A 245 -5.56 -19.75 -2.42
N GLU A 246 -4.38 -19.24 -2.79
CA GLU A 246 -3.16 -19.37 -1.97
C GLU A 246 -3.15 -18.39 -0.78
N LEU A 247 -3.82 -17.24 -0.93
CA LEU A 247 -4.01 -16.23 0.12
C LEU A 247 -5.15 -16.59 1.09
N GLU A 248 -6.16 -17.30 0.60
CA GLU A 248 -7.34 -17.74 1.37
C GLU A 248 -7.15 -19.11 2.04
N ARG A 249 -6.01 -19.78 1.79
CA ARG A 249 -5.75 -21.13 2.27
C ARG A 249 -5.67 -21.19 3.80
N LYS A 250 -6.65 -21.84 4.43
CA LYS A 250 -6.56 -22.24 5.84
C LYS A 250 -5.49 -23.33 5.98
N PRO A 251 -4.64 -23.31 7.02
CA PRO A 251 -3.71 -24.41 7.25
C PRO A 251 -4.51 -25.69 7.48
N GLU A 252 -4.01 -26.78 6.91
CA GLU A 252 -4.60 -28.09 7.16
C GLU A 252 -4.41 -28.44 8.63
N LYS A 253 -5.46 -28.91 9.32
CA LYS A 253 -5.39 -29.34 10.74
C LYS A 253 -4.29 -30.37 11.00
N VAL A 254 -3.91 -31.15 9.99
CA VAL A 254 -2.76 -32.07 10.05
C VAL A 254 -1.46 -31.30 10.28
N THR A 255 -1.27 -30.15 9.63
CA THR A 255 -0.08 -29.31 9.80
C THR A 255 -0.01 -28.72 11.21
N GLU A 256 -1.14 -28.34 11.80
CA GLU A 256 -1.21 -27.89 13.21
C GLU A 256 -0.73 -28.98 14.17
N SER A 257 -1.09 -30.24 13.93
CA SER A 257 -0.64 -31.36 14.78
C SER A 257 0.87 -31.65 14.71
N LEU A 258 1.56 -31.11 13.68
CA LEU A 258 3.00 -31.26 13.49
C LEU A 258 3.81 -30.11 14.09
N VAL A 259 3.14 -29.05 14.57
CA VAL A 259 3.79 -27.91 15.21
C VAL A 259 4.21 -28.31 16.63
N THR A 260 5.50 -28.26 16.93
CA THR A 260 6.02 -28.55 18.28
C THR A 260 6.02 -27.31 19.17
N ASP A 261 6.14 -27.50 20.48
CA ASP A 261 6.25 -26.38 21.44
C ASP A 261 7.52 -25.54 21.22
N GLU A 262 8.61 -26.13 20.74
CA GLU A 262 9.83 -25.40 20.36
C GLU A 262 9.56 -24.45 19.19
N MET A 263 8.85 -24.91 18.16
CA MET A 263 8.46 -24.08 17.02
C MET A 263 7.53 -22.95 17.44
N LEU A 264 6.59 -23.24 18.34
CA LEU A 264 5.71 -22.21 18.91
C LEU A 264 6.50 -21.17 19.68
N LYS A 265 7.47 -21.57 20.51
CA LYS A 265 8.34 -20.65 21.24
C LYS A 265 9.19 -19.78 20.32
N GLU A 266 9.73 -20.37 19.26
CA GLU A 266 10.50 -19.65 18.23
C GLU A 266 9.64 -18.59 17.53
N ILE A 267 8.52 -18.99 16.94
CA ILE A 267 7.61 -18.08 16.23
C ILE A 267 7.04 -17.02 17.18
N ALA A 268 6.68 -17.40 18.41
CA ALA A 268 6.16 -16.48 19.40
C ALA A 268 7.21 -15.45 19.84
N GLY A 269 8.46 -15.87 20.05
CA GLY A 269 9.56 -14.97 20.41
C GLY A 269 9.88 -13.98 19.30
N LEU A 270 9.86 -14.44 18.04
CA LEU A 270 10.05 -13.57 16.87
C LEU A 270 8.89 -12.57 16.74
N LEU A 271 7.65 -13.03 16.92
CA LEU A 271 6.48 -12.17 16.86
C LEU A 271 6.48 -11.11 17.96
N LEU A 272 6.80 -11.49 19.20
CA LEU A 272 6.94 -10.56 20.33
C LEU A 272 8.04 -9.53 20.06
N LYS A 273 9.18 -9.95 19.50
CA LYS A 273 10.26 -9.04 19.13
C LYS A 273 9.79 -8.00 18.10
N ASP A 274 9.07 -8.42 17.08
CA ASP A 274 8.53 -7.54 16.04
C ASP A 274 7.43 -6.61 16.57
N LEU A 275 6.61 -7.07 17.52
CA LEU A 275 5.59 -6.26 18.19
C LEU A 275 6.18 -5.24 19.17
N ILE A 276 7.28 -5.59 19.86
CA ILE A 276 7.93 -4.74 20.89
C ILE A 276 8.86 -3.68 20.27
N ASP A 277 9.43 -3.90 19.09
CA ASP A 277 10.28 -2.91 18.41
C ASP A 277 9.43 -1.79 17.77
N GLU A 278 8.59 -1.14 18.61
CA GLU A 278 7.55 -0.10 18.39
C GLU A 278 7.98 1.08 17.50
N ARG A 279 9.26 1.18 17.14
CA ARG A 279 9.85 2.31 16.39
C ARG A 279 9.34 2.47 14.96
N HIS A 280 8.50 1.59 14.46
CA HIS A 280 8.06 1.61 13.06
C HIS A 280 6.56 1.87 12.84
N TYR A 281 5.68 1.79 13.85
CA TYR A 281 4.24 1.57 13.58
C TYR A 281 3.24 2.35 14.45
N THR A 282 3.59 3.57 14.86
CA THR A 282 2.66 4.49 15.54
C THR A 282 1.92 5.40 14.54
N GLY A 283 0.92 4.86 13.83
CA GLY A 283 0.00 5.70 13.07
C GLY A 283 -0.80 4.93 12.02
N ASP A 284 -2.12 4.99 12.13
CA ASP A 284 -3.11 4.34 11.25
C ASP A 284 -3.39 2.83 11.47
N SER A 285 -4.69 2.54 11.50
CA SER A 285 -5.32 1.21 11.44
C SER A 285 -4.90 0.37 10.24
N LYS A 286 -4.57 1.00 9.10
CA LYS A 286 -4.08 0.29 7.89
C LYS A 286 -2.66 -0.24 8.04
N CYS A 287 -1.78 0.47 8.75
CA CYS A 287 -0.42 -0.01 9.08
C CYS A 287 -0.42 -1.29 9.93
N ARG A 288 -1.52 -1.60 10.62
CA ARG A 288 -1.61 -2.72 11.57
C ARG A 288 -1.82 -4.07 10.87
N VAL A 289 -2.61 -4.09 9.79
CA VAL A 289 -2.74 -5.26 8.89
C VAL A 289 -1.39 -5.60 8.25
N THR A 290 -0.58 -4.58 7.98
CA THR A 290 0.76 -4.71 7.40
C THR A 290 1.74 -5.46 8.30
N ILE A 291 1.65 -5.33 9.63
CA ILE A 291 2.54 -6.01 10.59
C ILE A 291 2.43 -7.53 10.45
N ALA A 292 1.21 -8.04 10.22
CA ALA A 292 0.98 -9.47 10.15
C ALA A 292 1.52 -10.11 8.89
N ILE A 293 1.26 -9.44 7.78
CA ILE A 293 1.70 -9.83 6.46
C ILE A 293 3.22 -9.72 6.41
N ALA A 294 3.80 -8.64 6.94
CA ALA A 294 5.25 -8.43 7.01
C ALA A 294 5.93 -9.49 7.88
N PHE A 295 5.41 -9.80 9.07
CA PHE A 295 5.94 -10.87 9.92
C PHE A 295 5.89 -12.22 9.20
N LYS A 296 4.73 -12.58 8.64
CA LYS A 296 4.51 -13.85 7.93
C LYS A 296 5.47 -13.97 6.74
N LEU A 297 5.58 -12.94 5.90
CA LEU A 297 6.48 -12.93 4.74
C LEU A 297 7.96 -12.92 5.15
N ALA A 298 8.34 -12.19 6.20
CA ALA A 298 9.70 -12.22 6.71
C ALA A 298 10.07 -13.63 7.16
N GLN A 299 9.23 -14.27 7.98
CA GLN A 299 9.49 -15.63 8.45
C GLN A 299 9.47 -16.66 7.34
N MET A 300 8.58 -16.55 6.34
CA MET A 300 8.60 -17.44 5.17
C MET A 300 9.92 -17.37 4.38
N ASN A 301 10.62 -16.24 4.43
CA ASN A 301 11.89 -16.04 3.73
C ASN A 301 13.13 -16.32 4.58
N THR A 302 13.03 -16.20 5.91
CA THR A 302 14.19 -16.29 6.82
C THR A 302 14.18 -17.49 7.75
N SER A 303 13.02 -18.09 8.00
CA SER A 303 12.90 -19.27 8.85
C SER A 303 13.29 -20.55 8.10
N SER A 304 13.79 -21.54 8.83
CA SER A 304 13.94 -22.91 8.33
C SER A 304 12.61 -23.67 8.26
N LEU A 305 11.53 -23.10 8.83
CA LEU A 305 10.19 -23.66 8.83
C LEU A 305 9.50 -23.43 7.49
N SER A 306 8.68 -24.39 7.05
CA SER A 306 7.89 -24.20 5.84
C SER A 306 6.79 -23.14 6.05
N PRO A 307 6.34 -22.47 4.98
CA PRO A 307 5.22 -21.53 5.03
C PRO A 307 4.00 -22.07 5.77
N ALA A 308 3.64 -23.34 5.51
CA ALA A 308 2.52 -24.00 6.15
C ALA A 308 2.73 -24.21 7.67
N MET A 309 3.96 -24.46 8.12
CA MET A 309 4.27 -24.61 9.55
C MET A 309 4.25 -23.27 10.29
N ILE A 310 4.73 -22.20 9.66
CA ILE A 310 4.66 -20.84 10.21
C ILE A 310 3.19 -20.43 10.36
N GLU A 311 2.36 -20.69 9.35
CA GLU A 311 0.92 -20.49 9.40
C GLU A 311 0.29 -21.32 10.52
N ALA A 312 0.53 -22.62 10.58
CA ALA A 312 -0.03 -23.46 11.63
C ALA A 312 0.38 -23.00 13.04
N ALA A 313 1.65 -22.61 13.24
CA ALA A 313 2.14 -22.09 14.52
C ALA A 313 1.45 -20.78 14.92
N LEU A 314 1.29 -19.85 13.97
CA LEU A 314 0.52 -18.64 14.21
C LEU A 314 -0.95 -18.94 14.56
N THR A 315 -1.53 -20.04 14.06
CA THR A 315 -2.95 -20.37 14.31
C THR A 315 -3.09 -20.73 15.78
N ILE A 316 -2.23 -21.66 16.20
CA ILE A 316 -2.19 -22.16 17.57
C ILE A 316 -1.92 -21.02 18.54
N LEU A 317 -1.00 -20.10 18.24
CA LEU A 317 -0.73 -18.94 19.10
C LEU A 317 -1.93 -18.01 19.22
N ILE A 318 -2.65 -17.74 18.13
CA ILE A 318 -3.85 -16.91 18.15
C ILE A 318 -4.94 -17.55 19.00
N ASP A 319 -5.16 -18.85 18.82
CA ASP A 319 -6.17 -19.60 19.58
C ASP A 319 -5.82 -19.62 21.07
N ARG A 320 -4.54 -19.86 21.41
CA ARG A 320 -4.05 -19.79 22.80
C ARG A 320 -4.24 -18.41 23.41
N VAL A 321 -3.95 -17.33 22.65
CA VAL A 321 -4.11 -15.96 23.14
C VAL A 321 -5.58 -15.63 23.40
N ASN A 322 -6.50 -16.07 22.53
CA ASN A 322 -7.93 -15.79 22.61
C ASN A 322 -8.72 -16.72 23.54
N ASP A 323 -8.14 -17.84 23.99
CA ASP A 323 -8.72 -18.74 24.99
C ASP A 323 -8.04 -18.55 26.37
N PRO A 324 -8.54 -17.64 27.21
CA PRO A 324 -7.93 -17.28 28.49
C PRO A 324 -7.95 -18.42 29.53
N ASP A 325 -8.89 -19.36 29.40
CA ASP A 325 -9.14 -20.39 30.40
C ASP A 325 -8.22 -21.61 30.20
N THR A 326 -7.73 -21.83 28.99
CA THR A 326 -7.02 -23.06 28.62
C THR A 326 -5.49 -22.93 28.65
N TYR A 327 -4.93 -21.74 28.43
CA TYR A 327 -3.48 -21.56 28.30
C TYR A 327 -2.92 -20.43 29.16
N GLN A 328 -1.94 -20.76 30.01
CA GLN A 328 -1.29 -19.86 30.97
C GLN A 328 0.24 -19.84 30.84
N ASP A 329 0.78 -20.23 29.69
CA ASP A 329 2.23 -20.10 29.48
C ASP A 329 2.67 -18.63 29.41
N TYR A 330 3.93 -18.38 29.79
CA TYR A 330 4.49 -17.03 29.90
C TYR A 330 4.40 -16.25 28.58
N LEU A 331 4.58 -16.92 27.44
CA LEU A 331 4.52 -16.30 26.11
C LEU A 331 3.12 -15.84 25.75
N THR A 332 2.12 -16.68 26.03
CA THR A 332 0.70 -16.36 25.82
C THR A 332 0.27 -15.22 26.74
N ILE A 333 0.72 -15.22 27.99
CA ILE A 333 0.49 -14.10 28.93
C ILE A 333 1.14 -12.82 28.40
N ALA A 334 2.41 -12.87 27.97
CA ALA A 334 3.11 -11.71 27.42
C ALA A 334 2.40 -11.14 26.18
N MET A 335 1.90 -12.01 25.28
CA MET A 335 1.10 -11.60 24.12
C MET A 335 -0.25 -11.00 24.52
N ARG A 336 -0.93 -11.52 25.54
CA ARG A 336 -2.18 -10.91 26.08
C ARG A 336 -1.94 -9.57 26.77
N MET A 337 -0.77 -9.40 27.38
CA MET A 337 -0.37 -8.15 28.02
C MET A 337 0.13 -7.10 27.02
N SER A 338 0.49 -7.53 25.81
CA SER A 338 0.78 -6.67 24.68
C SER A 338 -0.36 -5.68 24.41
N PRO A 339 -0.08 -4.45 23.96
CA PRO A 339 -1.13 -3.51 23.54
C PRO A 339 -1.79 -3.90 22.19
N PHE A 340 -1.36 -5.02 21.61
CA PHE A 340 -1.89 -5.58 20.37
C PHE A 340 -2.85 -6.73 20.66
N ASN A 341 -4.05 -6.69 20.08
CA ASN A 341 -4.94 -7.84 20.04
C ASN A 341 -4.66 -8.66 18.77
N ILE A 342 -4.77 -9.97 18.88
CA ILE A 342 -4.46 -10.90 17.80
C ILE A 342 -5.69 -11.75 17.48
N TRP A 343 -6.22 -11.67 16.27
CA TRP A 343 -7.43 -12.42 15.90
C TRP A 343 -7.51 -12.75 14.39
N TYR A 344 -8.49 -13.58 14.04
CA TYR A 344 -8.84 -13.92 12.66
C TYR A 344 -9.76 -12.89 12.02
N SER A 345 -9.53 -12.57 10.75
CA SER A 345 -10.56 -11.99 9.88
C SER A 345 -10.94 -13.02 8.83
N ASP A 346 -12.21 -13.43 8.85
CA ASP A 346 -12.75 -14.41 7.91
C ASP A 346 -12.86 -13.86 6.48
N GLU A 347 -12.77 -12.54 6.28
CA GLU A 347 -13.04 -11.87 5.00
C GLU A 347 -11.86 -11.91 4.00
N HIS A 348 -10.63 -12.20 4.45
CA HIS A 348 -9.44 -12.11 3.58
C HIS A 348 -8.42 -13.25 3.73
N GLY A 349 -8.65 -14.28 4.56
CA GLY A 349 -7.64 -15.32 4.86
C GLY A 349 -6.36 -14.80 5.55
N ILE A 350 -6.22 -13.48 5.66
CA ILE A 350 -5.12 -12.76 6.28
C ILE A 350 -5.40 -12.64 7.77
N ARG A 351 -4.42 -13.07 8.57
CA ARG A 351 -4.44 -12.95 10.02
C ARG A 351 -4.04 -11.53 10.35
N ILE A 352 -4.87 -10.81 11.11
CA ILE A 352 -4.68 -9.38 11.33
C ILE A 352 -4.30 -9.17 12.79
N PHE A 353 -3.13 -8.55 13.03
CA PHE A 353 -2.79 -7.95 14.32
C PHE A 353 -3.49 -6.59 14.37
N ARG A 354 -4.41 -6.36 15.30
CA ARG A 354 -5.02 -5.04 15.47
C ARG A 354 -4.69 -4.52 16.86
N TYR A 355 -3.94 -3.42 16.91
CA TYR A 355 -3.83 -2.61 18.12
C TYR A 355 -5.22 -2.08 18.49
N GLN A 356 -5.62 -2.29 19.74
CA GLN A 356 -6.73 -1.60 20.37
C GLN A 356 -6.21 -1.18 21.73
N PRO A 357 -6.15 0.14 22.03
CA PRO A 357 -5.75 0.57 23.36
C PRO A 357 -6.76 -0.03 24.34
N LYS A 358 -6.27 -0.73 25.37
CA LYS A 358 -7.15 -1.27 26.41
C LYS A 358 -7.88 -0.08 27.05
N PRO A 359 -9.21 -0.13 27.19
CA PRO A 359 -9.89 0.87 27.99
C PRO A 359 -9.30 0.83 29.40
N GLU A 360 -8.95 2.00 29.93
CA GLU A 360 -8.48 2.16 31.32
C GLU A 360 -9.50 1.63 32.33
#